data_AF-A0A2B7YC16-F1
#
_entry.id   AF-A0A2B7YC16-F1
#
_cell.length_a   1.000
_cell.length_b   1.000
_cell.length_c   1.000
_cell.angle_alpha   90.00
_cell.angle_beta   90.00
_cell.angle_gamma   90.00
#
_symmetry.space_group_name_H-M   'P 1'
#
loop_
_entity.id
_entity.type
_entity.pdbx_description
1 polymer ?
#
loop_
_entity_poly.entity_id
_entity_poly.type
_entity_poly.pdbx_seq_one_letter_code
_entity_poly.pdbx_strand_id
1 'polypeptide(L)'
;MSSDKGKRWEREKYAVVERGDLRKFQQNEGIKRALLDTGERELVEASPSDRTYGVGFPAELAEENRGAWGMNLLGRALMSVREQLREVNGE
;
A
#
# COMPACT_ATOMS: atom_id res chain seq x y z
N MET A 1 11.76 -24.88 10.93
CA MET A 1 12.62 -23.78 11.47
C MET A 1 12.42 -22.55 10.60
N SER A 2 11.69 -21.54 11.06
CA SER A 2 11.66 -20.25 10.34
C SER A 2 13.06 -19.63 10.47
N SER A 3 13.75 -19.45 9.35
CA SER A 3 15.07 -18.81 9.33
C SER A 3 14.97 -17.37 9.85
N ASP A 4 16.02 -16.87 10.50
CA ASP A 4 16.11 -15.51 11.02
C ASP A 4 15.80 -14.44 9.94
N LYS A 5 16.16 -14.74 8.69
CA LYS A 5 15.87 -13.91 7.51
C LYS A 5 14.37 -13.70 7.29
N GLY A 6 13.55 -14.75 7.40
CA GLY A 6 12.11 -14.64 7.22
C GLY A 6 11.46 -13.74 8.27
N LYS A 7 11.86 -13.89 9.54
CA LYS A 7 11.37 -13.03 10.63
C LYS A 7 11.78 -11.57 10.45
N ARG A 8 12.98 -11.32 9.93
CA ARG A 8 13.44 -9.97 9.61
C ARG A 8 12.62 -9.36 8.47
N TRP A 9 12.39 -10.11 7.41
CA TRP A 9 11.59 -9.65 6.28
C TRP A 9 10.16 -9.30 6.70
N GLU A 10 9.52 -10.13 7.53
CA GLU A 10 8.18 -9.85 8.03
C GLU A 10 8.07 -8.52 8.78
N ARG A 11 9.15 -8.10 9.45
CA ARG A 11 9.23 -6.79 10.14
C ARG A 11 9.53 -5.63 9.20
N GLU A 12 10.34 -5.85 8.17
CA GLU A 12 10.87 -4.77 7.33
C GLU A 12 10.08 -4.51 6.04
N LYS A 13 9.33 -5.50 5.54
CA LYS A 13 8.69 -5.47 4.21
C LYS A 13 7.83 -4.23 3.97
N TYR A 14 7.05 -3.82 4.97
CA TYR A 14 6.22 -2.62 4.86
C TYR A 14 7.05 -1.36 4.62
N ALA A 15 8.07 -1.12 5.46
CA ALA A 15 8.93 0.06 5.35
C ALA A 15 9.75 0.07 4.05
N VAL A 16 10.09 -1.11 3.52
CA VAL A 16 10.75 -1.20 2.20
C VAL A 16 9.81 -0.77 1.08
N VAL A 17 8.57 -1.25 1.07
CA VAL A 17 7.57 -0.87 0.05
C VAL A 17 7.23 0.61 0.14
N GLU A 18 6.95 1.13 1.32
CA GLU A 18 6.62 2.55 1.53
C GLU A 18 7.74 3.48 1.04
N ARG A 19 9.02 3.17 1.36
CA ARG A 19 10.15 3.96 0.84
C ARG A 19 10.29 3.87 -0.68
N GLY A 20 10.07 2.69 -1.25
CA GLY A 20 10.12 2.48 -2.70
C GLY A 20 9.04 3.28 -3.41
N ASP A 21 7.81 3.21 -2.92
CA ASP A 21 6.68 3.96 -3.44
C ASP A 21 6.92 5.46 -3.30
N LEU A 22 7.34 5.96 -2.14
CA LEU A 22 7.64 7.39 -1.97
C LEU A 22 8.60 7.91 -3.05
N ARG A 23 9.71 7.20 -3.29
CA ARG A 23 10.67 7.58 -4.33
C ARG A 23 10.07 7.51 -5.72
N LYS A 24 9.31 6.45 -6.03
CA LYS A 24 8.61 6.27 -7.30
C LYS A 24 7.68 7.44 -7.59
N PHE A 25 6.83 7.82 -6.64
CA PHE A 25 5.87 8.90 -6.81
C PHE A 25 6.56 10.28 -6.82
N GLN A 26 7.60 10.52 -6.00
CA GLN A 26 8.37 11.77 -6.06
C GLN A 26 9.07 11.99 -7.41
N GLN A 27 9.49 10.93 -8.09
CA GLN A 27 10.18 11.04 -9.38
C GLN A 27 9.24 11.24 -10.57
N ASN A 28 7.95 11.00 -10.42
CA ASN A 28 7.00 10.90 -11.53
C ASN A 28 5.72 11.69 -11.25
N GLU A 29 5.69 12.95 -11.70
CA GLU A 29 4.59 13.89 -11.42
C GLU A 29 3.20 13.38 -11.85
N GLY A 30 3.09 12.66 -12.97
CA GLY A 30 1.80 12.14 -13.44
C GLY A 30 1.15 11.15 -12.47
N ILE A 31 1.91 10.18 -11.96
CA ILE A 31 1.39 9.21 -10.98
C ILE A 31 1.32 9.81 -9.57
N LYS A 32 2.18 10.78 -9.23
CA LYS A 32 2.05 11.58 -8.00
C LYS A 32 0.69 12.26 -7.95
N ARG A 33 0.32 12.96 -9.03
CA ARG A 33 -0.99 13.63 -9.11
C ARG A 33 -2.14 12.63 -9.02
N ALA A 34 -2.05 11.51 -9.73
CA ALA A 34 -3.06 10.46 -9.66
C ALA A 34 -3.24 9.91 -8.23
N LEU A 35 -2.16 9.77 -7.46
CA LEU A 35 -2.22 9.33 -6.06
C LEU A 35 -2.85 10.42 -5.16
N LEU A 36 -2.46 11.68 -5.31
CA LEU A 36 -3.05 12.79 -4.55
C LEU A 36 -4.54 12.96 -4.84
N ASP A 37 -4.95 12.80 -6.09
CA ASP A 37 -6.35 12.90 -6.55
C ASP A 37 -7.24 11.76 -5.98
N THR A 38 -6.66 10.74 -5.33
CA THR A 38 -7.44 9.77 -4.56
C THR A 38 -8.13 10.41 -3.35
N GLY A 39 -7.68 11.58 -2.90
CA GLY A 39 -8.26 12.30 -1.77
C GLY A 39 -8.15 11.48 -0.49
N GLU A 40 -9.23 11.38 0.28
CA GLU A 40 -9.27 10.57 1.51
C GLU A 40 -9.71 9.12 1.29
N ARG A 41 -9.87 8.69 0.03
CA ARG A 41 -10.35 7.33 -0.26
C ARG A 41 -9.36 6.29 0.24
N GLU A 42 -9.90 5.20 0.80
CA GLU A 42 -9.13 4.01 1.12
C GLU A 42 -8.67 3.33 -0.18
N LEU A 43 -7.38 3.02 -0.27
CA LEU A 43 -6.81 2.29 -1.40
C LEU A 43 -6.67 0.81 -1.05
N VAL A 44 -7.19 -0.04 -1.92
CA VAL A 44 -7.29 -1.48 -1.72
C VAL A 44 -6.70 -2.22 -2.90
N GLU A 45 -5.64 -2.99 -2.67
CA GLU A 45 -5.08 -3.88 -3.68
C GLU A 45 -5.91 -5.17 -3.75
N ALA A 46 -6.87 -5.19 -4.66
CA ALA A 46 -7.86 -6.25 -4.85
C ALA A 46 -7.32 -7.47 -5.62
N SER A 47 -6.22 -8.03 -5.13
CA SER A 47 -5.61 -9.24 -5.67
C SER A 47 -6.13 -10.50 -4.96
N PRO A 48 -6.79 -11.45 -5.66
CA PRO A 48 -7.28 -12.69 -5.06
C PRO A 48 -6.18 -13.59 -4.52
N SER A 49 -5.00 -13.55 -5.13
CA SER A 49 -3.87 -14.43 -4.81
C SER A 49 -2.89 -13.85 -3.81
N ASP A 50 -3.02 -12.57 -3.45
CA ASP A 50 -2.11 -11.89 -2.53
C ASP A 50 -2.83 -11.44 -1.27
N ARG A 51 -2.44 -12.01 -0.13
CA ARG A 51 -2.94 -11.66 1.21
C ARG A 51 -1.95 -10.84 2.03
N THR A 52 -0.77 -10.54 1.50
CA THR A 52 0.24 -9.69 2.13
C THR A 52 0.14 -8.28 1.57
N TYR A 53 0.37 -8.07 0.27
CA TYR A 53 0.25 -6.74 -0.32
C TYR A 53 -1.19 -6.42 -0.72
N GLY A 54 -1.98 -7.44 -1.02
CA GLY A 54 -3.41 -7.34 -1.32
C GLY A 54 -4.35 -7.82 -0.22
N VAL A 55 -5.65 -7.76 -0.52
CA VAL A 55 -6.72 -8.21 0.38
C VAL A 55 -7.12 -9.68 0.20
N GLY A 56 -6.63 -10.38 -0.82
CA GLY A 56 -6.98 -11.78 -1.07
C GLY A 56 -8.37 -11.98 -1.67
N PHE A 57 -8.96 -10.94 -2.24
CA PHE A 57 -10.27 -10.97 -2.91
C PHE A 57 -10.20 -10.14 -4.19
N PRO A 58 -10.95 -10.52 -5.24
CA PRO A 58 -11.15 -9.66 -6.40
C PRO A 58 -11.99 -8.43 -6.01
N ALA A 59 -11.93 -7.37 -6.81
CA ALA A 59 -12.52 -6.07 -6.46
C ALA A 59 -14.03 -6.15 -6.18
N GLU A 60 -14.73 -7.02 -6.89
CA GLU A 60 -16.16 -7.24 -6.78
C GLU A 60 -16.57 -7.80 -5.42
N LEU A 61 -15.70 -8.62 -4.80
CA LEU A 61 -15.98 -9.31 -3.53
C LEU A 61 -15.24 -8.71 -2.34
N ALA A 62 -14.28 -7.81 -2.58
CA ALA A 62 -13.42 -7.26 -1.54
C ALA A 62 -14.27 -6.59 -0.44
N GLU A 63 -15.14 -5.65 -0.80
CA GLU A 63 -15.92 -4.88 0.18
C GLU A 63 -16.78 -5.78 1.09
N GLU A 64 -17.45 -6.78 0.50
CA GLU A 64 -18.30 -7.74 1.22
C GLU A 64 -17.50 -8.62 2.20
N ASN A 65 -16.22 -8.82 1.93
CA ASN A 65 -15.33 -9.70 2.68
C ASN A 65 -14.30 -8.94 3.54
N ARG A 66 -14.56 -7.66 3.89
CA ARG A 66 -13.67 -6.82 4.72
C ARG A 66 -13.12 -7.52 5.96
N GLY A 67 -13.97 -8.25 6.68
CA GLY A 67 -13.56 -8.98 7.90
C GLY A 67 -12.56 -10.11 7.65
N ALA A 68 -12.39 -10.56 6.41
CA ALA A 68 -11.50 -11.63 5.99
C ALA A 68 -10.34 -11.13 5.13
N TRP A 69 -10.10 -9.83 5.04
CA TRP A 69 -9.02 -9.27 4.23
C TRP A 69 -7.63 -9.78 4.63
N GLY A 70 -6.75 -9.83 3.63
CA GLY A 70 -5.30 -9.82 3.83
C GLY A 70 -4.81 -8.50 4.41
N MET A 71 -3.50 -8.31 4.45
CA MET A 71 -2.88 -7.16 5.12
C MET A 71 -2.98 -5.85 4.33
N ASN A 72 -3.31 -5.90 3.02
CA ASN A 72 -3.38 -4.74 2.12
C ASN A 72 -2.15 -3.81 2.25
N LEU A 73 -0.94 -4.37 2.38
CA LEU A 73 0.25 -3.56 2.67
C LEU A 73 0.54 -2.52 1.59
N LEU A 74 0.25 -2.82 0.32
CA LEU A 74 0.44 -1.86 -0.77
C LEU A 74 -0.54 -0.69 -0.65
N GLY A 75 -1.83 -0.96 -0.47
CA GLY A 75 -2.84 0.08 -0.28
C GLY A 75 -2.50 0.99 0.90
N ARG A 76 -2.08 0.39 2.03
CA ARG A 76 -1.63 1.13 3.22
C ARG A 76 -0.38 1.96 2.96
N ALA A 77 0.61 1.41 2.26
CA ALA A 77 1.83 2.14 1.91
C ALA A 77 1.53 3.35 1.01
N LEU A 78 0.68 3.17 -0.01
CA LEU A 78 0.27 4.25 -0.90
C LEU A 78 -0.48 5.37 -0.17
N MET A 79 -1.36 5.03 0.77
CA MET A 79 -2.03 6.02 1.62
C MET A 79 -1.04 6.77 2.52
N SER A 80 -0.06 6.09 3.13
CA SER A 80 0.99 6.79 3.90
C SER A 80 1.84 7.71 3.02
N VAL A 81 2.23 7.24 1.83
CA VAL A 81 2.99 8.03 0.86
C VAL A 81 2.20 9.26 0.41
N ARG A 82 0.88 9.11 0.19
CA ARG A 82 0.00 10.24 -0.13
C ARG A 82 0.06 11.32 0.94
N GLU A 83 -0.03 10.96 2.21
CA GLU A 83 0.05 11.94 3.32
C GLU A 83 1.43 12.61 3.36
N GLN A 84 2.52 11.86 3.23
CA GLN A 84 3.88 12.43 3.18
C GLN A 84 4.06 13.41 2.01
N LEU A 85 3.44 13.13 0.86
CA LEU A 85 3.52 14.01 -0.31
C LEU A 85 2.68 15.29 -0.15
N ARG A 86 1.64 15.29 0.68
CA ARG A 86 0.85 16.49 1.01
C ARG A 86 1.63 17.43 1.91
N GLU A 87 2.26 16.89 2.95
CA GLU A 87 3.11 17.66 3.88
C GLU A 87 4.24 18.42 3.14
N VAL A 88 4.86 17.77 2.15
CA VAL A 88 5.92 18.39 1.33
C VAL A 88 5.38 19.52 0.43
N ASN A 89 4.12 19.45 -0.01
CA ASN A 89 3.51 20.47 -0.86
C ASN A 89 2.84 21.61 -0.05
N GLY A 90 2.82 21.53 1.29
CA GLY A 90 2.24 22.55 2.16
C GLY A 90 0.71 22.63 2.15
N GLU A 91 0.04 21.54 1.76
CA GLU A 91 -1.42 21.37 1.84
C GLU A 91 -1.84 20.69 3.15
#